data_AF-D1MI54-F1
#
_entry.id   AF-D1MI54-F1
#
_cell.length_a   1.000
_cell.length_b   1.000
_cell.length_c   1.000
_cell.angle_alpha   90.00
_cell.angle_beta   90.00
_cell.angle_gamma   90.00
#
_symmetry.space_group_name_H-M   'P 1'
#
loop_
_entity.id
_entity.type
_entity.pdbx_description
1 polymer ?
#
loop_
_entity_poly.entity_id
_entity_poly.type
_entity_poly.pdbx_seq_one_letter_code
_entity_poly.pdbx_strand_id
1 'polypeptide(L)' 'VEEMEARRLFQQILSAVDYCHRHMVVHRDLKPENVLLDAQMNAKIADF' A
#
# COMPACT_ATOMS: atom_id res chain seq x y z
N VAL A 1 -5.48 -7.34 -13.84
CA VAL A 1 -4.62 -7.92 -12.79
C VAL A 1 -5.20 -9.27 -12.44
N GLU A 2 -4.40 -10.33 -12.43
CA GLU A 2 -4.88 -11.63 -11.96
C GLU A 2 -5.21 -11.56 -10.46
N GLU A 3 -6.18 -12.37 -10.01
CA GLU A 3 -6.69 -12.31 -8.64
C GLU A 3 -5.59 -12.53 -7.59
N MET A 4 -4.64 -13.44 -7.85
CA MET A 4 -3.52 -13.70 -6.94
C MET A 4 -2.62 -12.47 -6.77
N GLU A 5 -2.36 -11.74 -7.86
CA GLU A 5 -1.51 -10.55 -7.83
C GLU A 5 -2.22 -9.39 -7.13
N ALA A 6 -3.52 -9.20 -7.40
CA ALA A 6 -4.33 -8.22 -6.69
C ALA A 6 -4.35 -8.48 -5.18
N ARG A 7 -4.49 -9.74 -4.77
CA ARG A 7 -4.45 -10.16 -3.36
C ARG A 7 -3.09 -9.86 -2.73
N ARG A 8 -1.99 -10.16 -3.41
CA ARG A 8 -0.62 -9.89 -2.93
C ARG A 8 -0.40 -8.39 -2.70
N LEU A 9 -0.77 -7.55 -3.67
CA LEU A 9 -0.67 -6.10 -3.55
C LEU A 9 -1.54 -5.55 -2.42
N PHE A 10 -2.78 -6.04 -2.29
CA PHE A 10 -3.68 -5.62 -1.24
C PHE A 10 -3.15 -5.95 0.16
N GLN A 11 -2.54 -7.14 0.34
CA GLN A 11 -1.87 -7.50 1.60
C GLN A 11 -0.72 -6.56 1.94
N GLN A 12 0.09 -6.15 0.95
CA GLN A 12 1.18 -5.20 1.16
C GLN A 12 0.66 -3.81 1.57
N ILE A 13 -0.39 -3.32 0.91
CA ILE A 13 -1.05 -2.05 1.26
C ILE A 13 -1.57 -2.12 2.70
N LEU A 14 -2.28 -3.19 3.08
CA LEU A 14 -2.78 -3.35 4.45
C LEU A 14 -1.65 -3.39 5.48
N SER A 15 -0.55 -4.08 5.18
CA SER A 15 0.61 -4.13 6.07
C SER A 15 1.25 -2.75 6.27
N ALA A 16 1.33 -1.93 5.23
CA ALA A 16 1.86 -0.58 5.31
C ALA A 16 0.91 0.36 6.08
N VAL A 17 -0.40 0.28 5.84
CA VAL A 17 -1.41 1.04 6.59
C VAL A 17 -1.42 0.65 8.08
N ASP A 18 -1.35 -0.64 8.41
CA ASP A 18 -1.27 -1.11 9.80
C ASP A 18 -0.01 -0.54 10.50
N TYR A 19 1.13 -0.54 9.81
CA TYR A 19 2.35 0.10 10.32
C TYR A 19 2.12 1.59 10.63
N CYS A 20 1.52 2.35 9.71
CA CYS A 20 1.22 3.77 9.94
C CYS A 20 0.29 3.98 11.14
N HIS A 21 -0.78 3.19 11.24
CA HIS A 21 -1.75 3.29 12.32
C HIS A 21 -1.14 2.99 13.70
N ARG A 22 -0.21 2.03 13.80
CA ARG A 22 0.55 1.78 15.03
C ARG A 22 1.43 2.95 15.46
N HIS A 23 1.79 3.83 14.52
CA HIS A 23 2.56 5.05 14.77
C HIS A 23 1.68 6.30 14.82
N MET A 24 0.35 6.15 14.99
CA MET A 24 -0.61 7.25 15.05
C MET A 24 -0.62 8.14 13.79
N VAL A 25 -0.20 7.60 12.64
CA VAL A 25 -0.24 8.28 11.35
C VAL A 25 -1.43 7.77 10.54
N VAL A 26 -2.27 8.69 10.06
CA VAL A 26 -3.38 8.39 9.14
C VAL A 26 -3.09 9.02 7.79
N HIS A 27 -3.04 8.21 6.73
CA HIS A 27 -2.69 8.67 5.38
C HIS A 27 -3.70 9.69 4.81
N ARG A 28 -5.00 9.48 5.06
CA ARG A 28 -6.14 10.32 4.60
C ARG A 28 -6.38 10.46 3.10
N ASP A 29 -5.37 10.31 2.25
CA ASP A 29 -5.49 10.34 0.78
C ASP A 29 -4.97 9.05 0.13
N LEU A 30 -5.46 7.90 0.61
CA LEU A 30 -5.04 6.60 0.09
C LEU A 30 -5.85 6.26 -1.17
N LYS A 31 -5.22 6.46 -2.32
CA LYS A 31 -5.75 6.24 -3.67
C LYS A 31 -4.69 5.52 -4.52
N PRO A 32 -5.06 4.84 -5.63
CA PRO A 32 -4.11 4.09 -6.45
C PRO A 32 -2.89 4.91 -6.91
N GLU A 33 -3.06 6.21 -7.15
CA GLU A 33 -2.00 7.13 -7.55
C GLU A 33 -0.91 7.28 -6.47
N ASN A 34 -1.27 7.07 -5.20
CA ASN A 34 -0.39 7.13 -4.03
C ASN A 34 0.14 5.75 -3.61
N VAL A 35 -0.10 4.71 -4.43
CA VAL A 35 0.48 3.37 -4.28
C VAL A 35 1.46 3.12 -5.41
N LEU A 36 2.74 3.33 -5.12
CA LEU A 36 3.83 3.14 -6.07
C LEU A 36 4.28 1.67 -6.09
N LEU A 37 4.75 1.20 -7.24
CA LEU A 37 5.34 -0.13 -7.38
C LEU A 37 6.85 0.00 -7.59
N ASP A 38 7.63 -0.80 -6.87
CA ASP A 38 9.07 -0.93 -7.12
C ASP A 38 9.37 -1.88 -8.30
N ALA A 39 10.65 -2.05 -8.63
CA ALA A 39 11.09 -2.91 -9.74
C ALA A 39 10.73 -4.40 -9.56
N GLN A 40 10.34 -4.81 -8.35
CA GLN A 40 9.88 -6.17 -8.02
C GLN A 40 8.36 -6.22 -7.83
N MET A 41 7.63 -5.21 -8.29
CA MET A 41 6.18 -5.09 -8.17
C MET A 41 5.68 -5.05 -6.71
N ASN A 42 6.48 -4.61 -5.75
CA ASN A 42 5.99 -4.41 -4.38
C ASN A 42 5.35 -3.04 -4.21
N ALA A 43 4.22 -3.01 -3.51
CA ALA A 43 3.50 -1.78 -3.18
C ALA A 43 4.25 -0.96 -2.12
N LYS A 44 4.36 0.34 -2.37
CA LYS A 44 4.85 1.37 -1.44
C LYS A 44 3.84 2.50 -1.39
N ILE A 45 3.43 2.86 -0.18
CA ILE A 45 2.55 4.01 0.04
C ILE A 45 3.39 5.30 0.01
N ALA A 46 2.92 6.33 -0.67
CA ALA A 46 3.59 7.62 -0.85
C ALA A 46 2.61 8.79 -0.61
N ASP A 47 3.14 10.02 -0.52
CA ASP A 47 2.33 11.24 -0.33
C ASP A 47 1.59 11.28 1.03
N PHE A 48 2.39 11.18 2.11
CA PHE A 48 1.96 11.21 3.52
C PHE A 48 1.76 12.61 4.09
#